data_AF-A0A8C2LM70-F1
#
_entry.id   AF-A0A8C2LM70-F1
#
_cell.length_a   1.000
_cell.length_b   1.000
_cell.length_c   1.000
_cell.angle_alpha   90.00
_cell.angle_beta   90.00
_cell.angle_gamma   90.00
#
_symmetry.space_group_name_H-M   'P 1'
#
loop_
_entity.id
_entity.type
_entity.pdbx_description
1 polymer ?
#
loop_
_entity_poly.entity_id
_entity_poly.type
_entity_poly.pdbx_seq_one_letter_code
_entity_poly.pdbx_strand_id
1 'polypeptide(L)'
;MCRCWGPYWGWVPCAPTPWLLLSLVCAAPFGLLGEETRQISMKVISSWPNPQNLLHIRAVGTNSTLHYVWSTLGPPAVVLVATNTTQSALSVNWSLLMSPDPYGGLMVLPKDSIQFSSALVFTRVQAFSGSGRSAQPPRLLHTADSCQVEVSLDGASPRGNHSVFGLEVATVGTGPDCPSVKELHSIDDEYAPAVFQVNQLLWGSSPSGFMQWRPVAFSQKQRNRESAVPCQASSLHPTLAYSLPSSPVVQAFFGSQNLCAFNLTFGAPTGPGYWDQHYLSWSMLLGMGFPPVDALSPLVLGIMAVALGTPGLMLLGGGLFLLLRHKQYSEYQSIN
;
A
#
# COMPACT_ATOMS: atom_id res chain seq x y z
N MET A 1 -16.51 28.65 -85.66
CA MET A 1 -15.20 28.05 -86.00
C MET A 1 -14.70 27.25 -84.79
N CYS A 2 -14.45 25.94 -85.01
CA CYS A 2 -13.78 24.85 -84.24
C CYS A 2 -13.29 25.08 -82.78
N ARG A 3 -13.73 24.28 -81.77
CA ARG A 3 -13.14 23.02 -81.17
C ARG A 3 -11.73 23.19 -80.54
N CYS A 4 -11.33 22.71 -79.34
CA CYS A 4 -11.67 21.54 -78.50
C CYS A 4 -11.14 21.66 -77.03
N TRP A 5 -11.68 20.78 -76.14
CA TRP A 5 -11.13 20.11 -74.91
C TRP A 5 -10.97 20.81 -73.52
N GLY A 6 -11.49 20.15 -72.46
CA GLY A 6 -11.23 20.41 -71.00
C GLY A 6 -10.09 19.52 -70.44
N PRO A 7 -9.98 19.16 -69.12
CA PRO A 7 -10.83 19.42 -67.93
C PRO A 7 -10.05 19.73 -66.60
N TYR A 8 -10.73 19.57 -65.44
CA TYR A 8 -10.30 19.54 -64.02
C TYR A 8 -10.56 20.80 -63.18
N TRP A 9 -11.18 20.62 -62.01
CA TRP A 9 -10.83 21.11 -60.66
C TRP A 9 -11.92 20.59 -59.70
N GLY A 10 -11.55 19.61 -58.88
CA GLY A 10 -12.43 18.95 -57.91
C GLY A 10 -12.38 19.59 -56.54
N TRP A 11 -13.50 19.54 -55.81
CA TRP A 11 -13.54 19.75 -54.37
C TRP A 11 -13.35 18.40 -53.69
N VAL A 12 -12.26 18.26 -52.95
CA VAL A 12 -11.91 17.08 -52.16
C VAL A 12 -12.64 17.14 -50.82
N PRO A 13 -13.47 16.16 -50.44
CA PRO A 13 -13.76 15.91 -49.04
C PRO A 13 -12.57 15.16 -48.45
N CYS A 14 -11.85 15.81 -47.53
CA CYS A 14 -10.80 15.16 -46.74
C CYS A 14 -11.38 13.96 -45.98
N ALA A 15 -11.06 12.75 -46.43
CA ALA A 15 -11.26 11.56 -45.63
C ALA A 15 -10.26 11.58 -44.47
N PRO A 16 -10.68 11.35 -43.21
CA PRO A 16 -9.73 11.07 -42.15
C PRO A 16 -9.12 9.70 -42.45
N THR A 17 -7.80 9.66 -42.53
CA THR A 17 -6.99 8.46 -42.73
C THR A 17 -7.25 7.43 -41.63
N PRO A 18 -7.29 6.12 -41.94
CA PRO A 18 -7.65 5.06 -40.98
C PRO A 18 -6.48 4.65 -40.05
N TRP A 19 -5.57 5.56 -39.74
CA TRP A 19 -4.37 5.28 -38.91
C TRP A 19 -4.48 5.79 -37.47
N LEU A 20 -5.64 6.32 -37.06
CA LEU A 20 -5.84 6.91 -35.72
C LEU A 20 -6.53 6.01 -34.69
N LEU A 21 -6.73 4.71 -34.97
CA LEU A 21 -7.42 3.78 -34.07
C LEU A 21 -6.55 2.62 -33.55
N LEU A 22 -5.22 2.74 -33.61
CA LEU A 22 -4.30 1.71 -33.10
C LEU A 22 -3.19 2.26 -32.17
N SER A 23 -3.49 3.27 -31.36
CA SER A 23 -2.56 3.76 -30.33
C SER A 23 -3.27 4.16 -29.03
N LEU A 24 -4.17 3.30 -28.55
CA LEU A 24 -4.60 3.27 -27.14
C LEU A 24 -4.09 1.98 -26.48
N VAL A 25 -2.81 1.69 -26.70
CA VAL A 25 -2.05 0.88 -25.74
C VAL A 25 -1.72 1.83 -24.60
N CYS A 26 -2.21 1.50 -23.41
CA CYS A 26 -2.03 2.24 -22.17
C CYS A 26 -0.61 2.78 -22.01
N ALA A 27 -0.40 4.06 -22.32
CA ALA A 27 0.59 4.86 -21.62
C ALA A 27 -0.03 5.17 -20.25
N ALA A 28 0.01 4.19 -19.34
CA ALA A 28 -0.05 4.54 -17.94
C ALA A 28 1.10 5.53 -17.68
N PRO A 29 0.87 6.64 -16.96
CA PRO A 29 1.94 7.58 -16.67
C PRO A 29 3.03 6.84 -15.87
N PHE A 30 4.13 6.51 -16.55
CA PHE A 30 5.37 5.93 -15.99
C PHE A 30 6.14 6.92 -15.09
N GLY A 31 5.52 8.02 -14.66
CA GLY A 31 6.15 9.04 -13.84
C GLY A 31 5.36 9.23 -12.57
N LEU A 32 5.83 8.59 -11.48
CA LEU A 32 5.70 8.95 -10.06
C LEU A 32 5.96 7.72 -9.15
N LEU A 33 6.79 6.76 -9.57
CA LEU A 33 7.13 5.63 -8.71
C LEU A 33 8.23 6.03 -7.71
N GLY A 34 8.09 5.53 -6.48
CA GLY A 34 9.18 5.40 -5.54
C GLY A 34 10.31 4.52 -6.08
N GLU A 35 11.28 4.20 -5.25
CA GLU A 35 12.49 3.51 -5.70
C GLU A 35 12.18 2.06 -6.13
N GLU A 36 12.52 1.66 -7.35
CA GLU A 36 12.11 0.34 -7.89
C GLU A 36 12.72 -0.84 -7.11
N THR A 37 13.97 -0.70 -6.68
CA THR A 37 14.68 -1.71 -5.90
C THR A 37 15.55 -1.09 -4.82
N ARG A 38 15.68 -1.80 -3.69
CA ARG A 38 16.59 -1.42 -2.59
C ARG A 38 17.42 -2.61 -2.15
N GLN A 39 18.68 -2.35 -1.82
CA GLN A 39 19.55 -3.32 -1.18
C GLN A 39 19.24 -3.39 0.32
N ILE A 40 18.74 -4.53 0.79
CA ILE A 40 18.36 -4.74 2.19
C ILE A 40 19.49 -5.39 2.96
N SER A 41 19.76 -4.84 4.15
CA SER A 41 20.57 -5.48 5.18
C SER A 41 19.77 -5.53 6.48
N MET A 42 19.83 -6.67 7.16
CA MET A 42 19.16 -6.91 8.44
C MET A 42 20.21 -7.28 9.48
N LYS A 43 20.22 -6.57 10.61
CA LYS A 43 21.18 -6.81 11.69
C LYS A 43 20.45 -6.84 13.03
N VAL A 44 20.62 -7.93 13.77
CA VAL A 44 20.24 -8.00 15.18
C VAL A 44 21.35 -7.35 16.00
N ILE A 45 21.00 -6.35 16.81
CA ILE A 45 21.90 -5.63 17.69
C ILE A 45 21.55 -6.06 19.11
N SER A 46 22.47 -6.74 19.78
CA SER A 46 22.33 -7.16 21.17
C SER A 46 23.23 -6.35 22.10
N SER A 47 22.84 -6.24 23.36
CA SER A 47 23.60 -5.60 24.42
C SER A 47 24.09 -6.62 25.45
N TRP A 48 25.20 -6.32 26.12
CA TRP A 48 25.66 -7.04 27.31
C TRP A 48 25.63 -6.07 28.49
N PRO A 49 25.18 -6.47 29.70
CA PRO A 49 24.90 -7.83 30.16
C PRO A 49 23.50 -8.38 29.86
N ASN A 50 22.51 -7.54 29.51
CA ASN A 50 21.15 -7.97 29.22
C ASN A 50 20.88 -7.97 27.70
N PRO A 51 20.71 -9.13 27.05
CA PRO A 51 20.39 -9.20 25.64
C PRO A 51 18.98 -8.67 25.41
N GLN A 52 18.87 -7.48 24.82
CA GLN A 52 17.62 -6.92 24.33
C GLN A 52 17.48 -7.21 22.83
N ASN A 53 16.24 -7.44 22.38
CA ASN A 53 15.96 -7.69 20.97
C ASN A 53 15.81 -6.36 20.24
N LEU A 54 16.86 -5.90 19.57
CA LEU A 54 16.83 -4.77 18.64
C LEU A 54 17.18 -5.28 17.23
N LEU A 55 16.26 -5.16 16.28
CA LEU A 55 16.46 -5.52 14.88
C LEU A 55 16.50 -4.24 14.04
N HIS A 56 17.63 -4.02 13.37
CA HIS A 56 17.78 -2.93 12.41
C HIS A 56 17.66 -3.48 10.98
N ILE A 57 16.68 -2.97 10.24
CA ILE A 57 16.53 -3.16 8.80
C ILE A 57 16.97 -1.87 8.11
N ARG A 58 17.90 -1.99 7.17
CA ARG A 58 18.42 -0.89 6.37
C ARG A 58 18.23 -1.21 4.90
N ALA A 59 17.39 -0.41 4.22
CA ALA A 59 17.11 -0.54 2.80
C ALA A 59 17.71 0.64 2.04
N VAL A 60 18.82 0.38 1.34
CA VAL A 60 19.61 1.40 0.62
C VAL A 60 19.14 1.48 -0.83
N GLY A 61 18.78 2.67 -1.27
CA GLY A 61 18.49 3.01 -2.66
C GLY A 61 19.67 3.68 -3.35
N THR A 62 19.41 4.30 -4.49
CA THR A 62 20.33 5.10 -5.31
C THR A 62 20.80 6.35 -4.54
N ASN A 63 19.87 7.12 -3.98
CA ASN A 63 20.12 8.41 -3.33
C ASN A 63 19.46 8.52 -1.95
N SER A 64 18.94 7.43 -1.41
CA SER A 64 18.19 7.44 -0.15
C SER A 64 18.41 6.17 0.66
N THR A 65 18.22 6.25 1.98
CA THR A 65 18.21 5.06 2.86
C THR A 65 17.02 5.11 3.79
N LEU A 66 16.30 3.99 3.87
CA LEU A 66 15.23 3.75 4.82
C LEU A 66 15.74 2.88 5.98
N HIS A 67 15.51 3.33 7.20
CA HIS A 67 15.82 2.60 8.42
C HIS A 67 14.53 2.22 9.13
N TYR A 68 14.43 0.93 9.51
CA TYR A 68 13.40 0.44 10.42
C TYR A 68 14.11 -0.18 11.63
N VAL A 69 13.89 0.38 12.81
CA VAL A 69 14.51 -0.08 14.06
C VAL A 69 13.44 -0.69 14.94
N TRP A 70 13.36 -2.01 14.92
CA TRP A 70 12.41 -2.83 15.66
C TRP A 70 12.95 -3.22 17.02
N SER A 71 12.14 -3.14 18.06
CA SER A 71 12.54 -3.47 19.42
C SER A 71 11.40 -4.08 20.22
N THR A 72 11.72 -4.97 21.15
CA THR A 72 10.78 -5.42 22.19
C THR A 72 11.14 -4.89 23.58
N LEU A 73 11.93 -3.81 23.64
CA LEU A 73 12.21 -3.10 24.89
C LEU A 73 10.99 -2.26 25.27
N GLY A 74 10.19 -2.77 26.21
CA GLY A 74 8.87 -2.21 26.53
C GLY A 74 7.79 -2.74 25.57
N PRO A 75 6.78 -1.93 25.20
CA PRO A 75 5.84 -2.34 24.16
C PRO A 75 6.60 -2.51 22.82
N PRO A 76 6.33 -3.57 22.02
CA PRO A 76 7.10 -3.86 20.81
C PRO A 76 7.07 -2.67 19.85
N ALA A 77 8.15 -1.94 19.58
CA ALA A 77 8.13 -0.69 18.81
C ALA A 77 9.01 -0.76 17.55
N VAL A 78 8.67 0.03 16.53
CA VAL A 78 9.48 0.33 15.35
C VAL A 78 9.67 1.82 15.24
N VAL A 79 10.90 2.26 15.01
CA VAL A 79 11.21 3.62 14.56
C VAL A 79 11.50 3.58 13.07
N LEU A 80 10.79 4.41 12.32
CA LEU A 80 10.98 4.63 10.89
C LEU A 80 11.82 5.88 10.68
N VAL A 81 12.83 5.81 9.83
CA VAL A 81 13.65 6.97 9.45
C VAL A 81 13.96 6.91 7.96
N ALA A 82 13.64 7.97 7.22
CA ALA A 82 14.06 8.15 5.83
C ALA A 82 15.18 9.18 5.74
N THR A 83 16.22 8.90 4.97
CA THR A 83 17.37 9.80 4.77
C THR A 83 17.68 10.01 3.29
N ASN A 84 18.26 11.15 2.95
CA ASN A 84 18.67 11.51 1.57
C ASN A 84 20.13 11.11 1.23
N THR A 85 20.69 10.12 1.92
CA THR A 85 22.06 9.63 1.70
C THR A 85 22.11 8.11 1.77
N THR A 86 23.02 7.50 1.03
CA THR A 86 23.30 6.06 1.07
C THR A 86 24.29 5.66 2.16
N GLN A 87 24.85 6.63 2.88
CA GLN A 87 25.90 6.45 3.89
C GLN A 87 25.38 6.60 5.33
N SER A 88 24.08 6.85 5.52
CA SER A 88 23.49 6.98 6.85
C SER A 88 23.60 5.67 7.64
N ALA A 89 23.91 5.83 8.94
CA ALA A 89 24.18 4.73 9.85
C ALA A 89 23.42 4.91 11.17
N LEU A 90 22.99 3.79 11.75
CA LEU A 90 22.37 3.74 13.07
C LEU A 90 23.45 3.68 14.16
N SER A 91 23.39 4.60 15.11
CA SER A 91 24.17 4.60 16.34
C SER A 91 23.28 4.22 17.52
N VAL A 92 23.74 3.29 18.35
CA VAL A 92 23.02 2.77 19.51
C VAL A 92 23.90 2.90 20.75
N ASN A 93 23.44 3.67 21.74
CA ASN A 93 24.08 3.79 23.05
C ASN A 93 23.24 3.01 24.08
N TRP A 94 23.66 1.79 24.38
CA TRP A 94 22.94 0.87 25.28
C TRP A 94 22.86 1.37 26.72
N SER A 95 23.93 1.99 27.24
CA SER A 95 23.92 2.55 28.60
C SER A 95 22.87 3.65 28.76
N LEU A 96 22.72 4.50 27.74
CA LEU A 96 21.72 5.56 27.74
C LEU A 96 20.32 5.01 27.50
N LEU A 97 20.16 4.09 26.54
CA LEU A 97 18.87 3.46 26.20
C LEU A 97 18.24 2.70 27.38
N MET A 98 19.05 2.14 28.29
CA MET A 98 18.58 1.47 29.50
C MET A 98 18.48 2.39 30.72
N SER A 99 18.84 3.67 30.58
CA SER A 99 18.74 4.63 31.67
C SER A 99 17.32 5.17 31.84
N PRO A 100 17.00 5.83 32.97
CA PRO A 100 15.69 6.46 33.18
C PRO A 100 15.37 7.58 32.18
N ASP A 101 16.39 8.17 31.53
CA ASP A 101 16.24 9.17 30.47
C ASP A 101 16.92 8.69 29.18
N PRO A 102 16.21 7.90 28.36
CA PRO A 102 16.82 7.21 27.22
C PRO A 102 17.06 8.12 26.01
N TYR A 103 16.69 9.41 26.08
CA TYR A 103 16.78 10.35 24.95
C TYR A 103 18.21 10.44 24.39
N GLY A 104 18.33 10.26 23.08
CA GLY A 104 19.62 10.20 22.39
C GLY A 104 20.30 8.83 22.42
N GLY A 105 19.70 7.82 23.04
CA GLY A 105 20.18 6.43 23.01
C GLY A 105 20.12 5.77 21.63
N LEU A 106 19.27 6.29 20.74
CA LEU A 106 19.14 5.85 19.35
C LEU A 106 19.25 7.07 18.43
N MET A 107 20.23 7.06 17.52
CA MET A 107 20.41 8.15 16.54
C MET A 107 20.74 7.59 15.16
N VAL A 108 20.15 8.18 14.12
CA VAL A 108 20.61 7.99 12.74
C VAL A 108 21.47 9.19 12.37
N LEU A 109 22.70 8.94 11.89
CA LEU A 109 23.67 9.96 11.54
C LEU A 109 23.96 9.94 10.03
N PRO A 110 24.18 11.12 9.40
CA PRO A 110 24.10 12.47 9.96
C PRO A 110 22.65 12.96 10.15
N LYS A 111 22.37 13.74 11.21
CA LYS A 111 21.00 14.18 11.56
C LYS A 111 20.35 15.02 10.46
N ASP A 112 21.13 15.87 9.80
CA ASP A 112 20.64 16.77 8.73
C ASP A 112 20.16 16.02 7.48
N SER A 113 20.46 14.72 7.37
CA SER A 113 19.98 13.87 6.27
C SER A 113 18.55 13.35 6.45
N ILE A 114 17.99 13.41 7.66
CA ILE A 114 16.69 12.82 8.00
C ILE A 114 15.56 13.64 7.36
N GLN A 115 14.80 13.00 6.48
CA GLN A 115 13.65 13.59 5.78
C GLN A 115 12.31 13.28 6.47
N PHE A 116 12.20 12.10 7.09
CA PHE A 116 11.01 11.66 7.79
C PHE A 116 11.40 10.77 8.97
N SER A 117 10.68 10.89 10.09
CA SER A 117 10.76 9.90 11.16
C SER A 117 9.44 9.74 11.91
N SER A 118 9.08 8.51 12.27
CA SER A 118 7.91 8.19 13.08
C SER A 118 8.10 6.86 13.82
N ALA A 119 7.17 6.45 14.68
CA ALA A 119 7.20 5.16 15.35
C ALA A 119 5.82 4.48 15.45
N LEU A 120 5.84 3.15 15.61
CA LEU A 120 4.67 2.26 15.60
C LEU A 120 4.95 0.96 16.40
N VAL A 121 3.96 0.16 16.85
CA VAL A 121 4.20 -0.93 17.84
C VAL A 121 3.73 -2.35 17.45
N PHE A 122 4.61 -3.34 17.12
CA PHE A 122 4.25 -4.70 16.64
C PHE A 122 5.29 -5.85 16.78
N THR A 123 4.90 -7.12 16.50
CA THR A 123 5.64 -8.37 16.82
C THR A 123 6.36 -9.13 15.67
N ARG A 124 5.86 -9.18 14.42
CA ARG A 124 6.52 -9.89 13.29
C ARG A 124 6.62 -9.02 12.04
N VAL A 125 7.75 -9.09 11.33
CA VAL A 125 8.10 -8.16 10.24
C VAL A 125 8.75 -8.88 9.06
N GLN A 126 8.44 -8.41 7.85
CA GLN A 126 9.02 -8.80 6.58
C GLN A 126 9.40 -7.54 5.79
N ALA A 127 10.55 -7.55 5.12
CA ALA A 127 11.02 -6.45 4.26
C ALA A 127 11.23 -6.97 2.82
N PHE A 128 11.00 -6.13 1.82
CA PHE A 128 11.02 -6.53 0.41
C PHE A 128 11.99 -5.68 -0.40
N SER A 129 12.78 -6.30 -1.27
CA SER A 129 13.81 -5.61 -2.07
C SER A 129 13.25 -4.93 -3.31
N GLY A 130 11.98 -5.13 -3.63
CA GLY A 130 11.30 -4.65 -4.84
C GLY A 130 9.79 -4.72 -4.70
N SER A 131 9.06 -4.43 -5.77
CA SER A 131 7.61 -4.52 -5.80
C SER A 131 7.10 -5.94 -6.02
N GLY A 132 5.96 -6.27 -5.40
CA GLY A 132 5.39 -7.60 -5.50
C GLY A 132 4.21 -7.84 -4.58
N ARG A 133 3.77 -9.10 -4.51
CA ARG A 133 2.73 -9.56 -3.58
C ARG A 133 3.17 -10.83 -2.90
N SER A 134 2.78 -10.98 -1.63
CA SER A 134 2.92 -12.26 -0.94
C SER A 134 1.96 -13.30 -1.56
N ALA A 135 2.37 -14.56 -1.58
CA ALA A 135 1.51 -15.67 -2.01
C ALA A 135 0.31 -15.87 -1.07
N GLN A 136 0.47 -15.50 0.21
CA GLN A 136 -0.56 -15.67 1.23
C GLN A 136 -1.49 -14.45 1.30
N PRO A 137 -2.81 -14.67 1.50
CA PRO A 137 -3.75 -13.59 1.83
C PRO A 137 -3.27 -12.75 3.03
N PRO A 138 -3.54 -11.43 3.04
CA PRO A 138 -4.40 -10.66 2.12
C PRO A 138 -3.69 -10.10 0.86
N ARG A 139 -2.52 -10.66 0.48
CA ARG A 139 -1.73 -10.30 -0.72
C ARG A 139 -1.60 -8.80 -0.99
N LEU A 140 -1.31 -8.04 0.07
CA LEU A 140 -1.03 -6.60 -0.03
C LEU A 140 0.11 -6.35 -1.03
N LEU A 141 -0.06 -5.35 -1.90
CA LEU A 141 0.96 -4.93 -2.85
C LEU A 141 2.06 -4.20 -2.08
N HIS A 142 3.24 -4.79 -2.02
CA HIS A 142 4.41 -4.16 -1.40
C HIS A 142 5.34 -3.55 -2.45
N THR A 143 6.14 -2.60 -2.02
CA THR A 143 7.25 -1.98 -2.77
C THR A 143 8.54 -2.06 -1.94
N ALA A 144 9.66 -1.69 -2.55
CA ALA A 144 10.95 -1.59 -1.85
C ALA A 144 10.93 -0.55 -0.70
N ASP A 145 9.97 0.37 -0.75
CA ASP A 145 9.78 1.45 0.24
C ASP A 145 8.89 1.02 1.43
N SER A 146 8.53 -0.26 1.52
CA SER A 146 7.59 -0.79 2.51
C SER A 146 8.08 -2.08 3.18
N CYS A 147 7.68 -2.25 4.44
CA CYS A 147 7.77 -3.49 5.20
C CYS A 147 6.36 -4.02 5.48
N GLN A 148 6.17 -5.33 5.42
CA GLN A 148 4.94 -5.97 5.87
C GLN A 148 5.08 -6.41 7.32
N VAL A 149 4.09 -6.09 8.12
CA VAL A 149 3.99 -6.49 9.52
C VAL A 149 2.84 -7.46 9.64
N GLU A 150 3.07 -8.55 10.36
CA GLU A 150 2.07 -9.55 10.65
C GLU A 150 1.92 -9.68 12.16
N VAL A 151 0.68 -9.75 12.62
CA VAL A 151 0.35 -9.98 14.02
C VAL A 151 -0.45 -11.26 14.09
N SER A 152 0.04 -12.22 14.86
CA SER A 152 -0.64 -13.49 15.08
C SER A 152 -0.84 -13.75 16.57
N LEU A 153 -2.06 -14.05 16.96
CA LEU A 153 -2.41 -14.61 18.26
C LEU A 153 -2.66 -16.11 18.07
N ASP A 154 -1.93 -16.96 18.80
CA ASP A 154 -1.97 -18.41 18.63
C ASP A 154 -2.02 -19.10 20.02
N GLY A 155 -3.10 -19.81 20.30
CA GLY A 155 -3.25 -20.68 21.47
C GLY A 155 -3.53 -19.97 22.81
N ALA A 156 -3.70 -18.65 22.83
CA ALA A 156 -4.10 -17.94 24.04
C ALA A 156 -5.54 -18.27 24.44
N SER A 157 -5.79 -18.66 25.69
CA SER A 157 -7.13 -18.98 26.16
C SER A 157 -7.99 -17.72 26.31
N PRO A 158 -9.17 -17.64 25.66
CA PRO A 158 -10.07 -16.51 25.82
C PRO A 158 -10.70 -16.52 27.22
N ARG A 159 -11.13 -15.35 27.69
CA ARG A 159 -11.81 -15.20 29.00
C ARG A 159 -13.32 -15.47 28.93
N GLY A 160 -13.87 -15.62 27.72
CA GLY A 160 -15.27 -15.95 27.49
C GLY A 160 -15.47 -16.66 26.15
N ASN A 161 -16.67 -17.20 25.93
CA ASN A 161 -16.94 -18.08 24.78
C ASN A 161 -16.86 -17.37 23.42
N HIS A 162 -17.23 -16.09 23.36
CA HIS A 162 -17.24 -15.29 22.12
C HIS A 162 -16.36 -14.05 22.26
N SER A 163 -15.13 -14.23 22.75
CA SER A 163 -14.17 -13.12 22.88
C SER A 163 -13.74 -12.58 21.51
N VAL A 164 -13.97 -11.28 21.30
CA VAL A 164 -13.41 -10.50 20.20
C VAL A 164 -12.11 -9.88 20.67
N PHE A 165 -11.04 -10.10 19.91
CA PHE A 165 -9.73 -9.55 20.22
C PHE A 165 -9.52 -8.23 19.49
N GLY A 166 -8.68 -7.38 20.06
CA GLY A 166 -8.30 -6.13 19.46
C GLY A 166 -6.85 -5.76 19.76
N LEU A 167 -6.38 -4.77 19.04
CA LEU A 167 -5.05 -4.21 19.17
C LEU A 167 -5.15 -2.68 19.21
N GLU A 168 -4.59 -2.09 20.25
CA GLU A 168 -4.38 -0.64 20.30
C GLU A 168 -3.07 -0.32 19.58
N VAL A 169 -3.15 0.59 18.61
CA VAL A 169 -2.03 1.02 17.78
C VAL A 169 -1.80 2.50 18.02
N ALA A 170 -0.59 2.85 18.45
CA ALA A 170 -0.17 4.23 18.68
C ALA A 170 0.90 4.65 17.68
N THR A 171 0.80 5.89 17.21
CA THR A 171 1.74 6.51 16.28
C THR A 171 2.21 7.86 16.81
N VAL A 172 3.44 8.26 16.45
CA VAL A 172 3.94 9.60 16.79
C VAL A 172 3.26 10.63 15.90
N GLY A 173 2.59 11.60 16.52
CA GLY A 173 1.91 12.69 15.83
C GLY A 173 2.90 13.73 15.29
N THR A 174 2.63 14.23 14.08
CA THR A 174 3.43 15.29 13.43
C THR A 174 2.89 16.70 13.70
N GLY A 175 1.73 16.82 14.36
CA GLY A 175 1.05 18.07 14.67
C GLY A 175 0.07 17.93 15.84
N PRO A 176 -0.76 18.95 16.10
CA PRO A 176 -1.74 18.92 17.19
C PRO A 176 -2.91 17.96 16.92
N ASP A 177 -3.23 17.73 15.64
CA ASP A 177 -4.31 16.86 15.20
C ASP A 177 -3.80 15.50 14.72
N CYS A 178 -4.60 14.46 14.96
CA CYS A 178 -4.30 13.12 14.48
C CYS A 178 -4.78 12.91 13.03
N PRO A 179 -4.02 12.13 12.22
CA PRO A 179 -4.44 11.79 10.87
C PRO A 179 -5.70 10.92 10.87
N SER A 180 -6.49 10.99 9.81
CA SER A 180 -7.65 10.12 9.62
C SER A 180 -7.33 8.95 8.68
N VAL A 181 -7.99 7.82 8.92
CA VAL A 181 -7.93 6.66 8.03
C VAL A 181 -8.76 6.96 6.78
N LYS A 182 -8.18 6.73 5.60
CA LYS A 182 -8.85 6.80 4.30
C LYS A 182 -9.17 5.40 3.81
N GLU A 183 -10.41 5.19 3.37
CA GLU A 183 -10.85 3.94 2.76
C GLU A 183 -10.75 4.04 1.24
N LEU A 184 -9.85 3.26 0.65
CA LEU A 184 -9.67 3.16 -0.79
C LEU A 184 -10.43 1.93 -1.30
N HIS A 185 -11.24 2.12 -2.33
CA HIS A 185 -12.01 1.04 -2.95
C HIS A 185 -11.36 0.63 -4.27
N SER A 186 -11.24 -0.68 -4.47
CA SER A 186 -10.81 -1.32 -5.72
C SER A 186 -11.98 -2.13 -6.29
N ILE A 187 -12.08 -2.20 -7.61
CA ILE A 187 -13.06 -3.05 -8.31
C ILE A 187 -12.53 -4.49 -8.45
N ASP A 188 -11.22 -4.66 -8.32
CA ASP A 188 -10.53 -5.93 -8.51
C ASP A 188 -10.25 -6.61 -7.15
N ASP A 189 -10.79 -7.83 -6.99
CA ASP A 189 -10.57 -8.71 -5.85
C ASP A 189 -9.71 -9.93 -6.16
N GLU A 190 -9.06 -10.01 -7.34
CA GLU A 190 -8.24 -11.16 -7.74
C GLU A 190 -7.16 -11.48 -6.69
N TYR A 191 -6.62 -10.46 -6.06
CA TYR A 191 -5.57 -10.60 -5.05
C TYR A 191 -6.12 -10.76 -3.62
N ALA A 192 -7.37 -10.42 -3.37
CA ALA A 192 -8.00 -10.57 -2.05
C ALA A 192 -9.52 -10.82 -2.23
N PRO A 193 -9.92 -12.09 -2.42
CA PRO A 193 -11.29 -12.43 -2.77
C PRO A 193 -12.32 -11.84 -1.80
N ALA A 194 -13.33 -11.18 -2.34
CA ALA A 194 -14.38 -10.47 -1.57
C ALA A 194 -13.91 -9.33 -0.66
N VAL A 195 -12.68 -8.82 -0.83
CA VAL A 195 -12.14 -7.68 -0.08
C VAL A 195 -11.72 -6.56 -1.03
N PHE A 196 -12.70 -5.75 -1.39
CA PHE A 196 -12.60 -4.63 -2.33
C PHE A 196 -12.08 -3.33 -1.70
N GLN A 197 -11.58 -3.39 -0.46
CA GLN A 197 -11.18 -2.22 0.31
C GLN A 197 -9.75 -2.32 0.81
N VAL A 198 -9.07 -1.18 0.84
CA VAL A 198 -7.75 -0.97 1.46
C VAL A 198 -7.84 0.27 2.32
N ASN A 199 -7.62 0.11 3.62
CA ASN A 199 -7.53 1.22 4.56
C ASN A 199 -6.11 1.78 4.52
N GLN A 200 -6.00 3.10 4.52
CA GLN A 200 -4.74 3.82 4.43
C GLN A 200 -4.68 4.94 5.46
N LEU A 201 -3.60 4.96 6.24
CA LEU A 201 -3.24 6.05 7.15
C LEU A 201 -1.99 6.74 6.62
N LEU A 202 -2.03 8.06 6.48
CA LEU A 202 -0.90 8.89 6.06
C LEU A 202 -0.48 9.81 7.21
N TRP A 203 0.81 9.84 7.52
CA TRP A 203 1.36 10.76 8.55
C TRP A 203 1.47 12.21 8.08
N GLY A 204 1.39 12.44 6.77
CA GLY A 204 1.46 13.75 6.13
C GLY A 204 1.16 13.69 4.64
N SER A 205 1.40 14.78 3.93
CA SER A 205 1.34 14.81 2.47
C SER A 205 2.46 13.96 1.85
N SER A 206 2.14 13.06 0.93
CA SER A 206 3.13 12.24 0.23
C SER A 206 4.17 13.11 -0.50
N PRO A 207 5.48 12.76 -0.45
CA PRO A 207 6.06 11.58 0.19
C PRO A 207 6.14 11.70 1.72
N SER A 208 5.60 10.72 2.44
CA SER A 208 5.57 10.67 3.91
C SER A 208 5.52 9.22 4.40
N GLY A 209 5.49 9.02 5.72
CA GLY A 209 5.13 7.72 6.28
C GLY A 209 3.70 7.34 5.94
N PHE A 210 3.48 6.06 5.67
CA PHE A 210 2.15 5.51 5.42
C PHE A 210 2.00 4.12 6.02
N MET A 211 0.75 3.78 6.35
CA MET A 211 0.34 2.47 6.81
C MET A 211 -0.89 2.05 5.98
N GLN A 212 -0.86 0.84 5.43
CA GLN A 212 -1.94 0.30 4.61
C GLN A 212 -2.32 -1.11 5.05
N TRP A 213 -3.61 -1.41 5.14
CA TRP A 213 -4.08 -2.76 5.44
C TRP A 213 -5.41 -3.01 4.75
N ARG A 214 -5.76 -4.28 4.55
CA ARG A 214 -7.13 -4.65 4.19
C ARG A 214 -7.95 -4.80 5.47
N PRO A 215 -9.24 -4.41 5.50
CA PRO A 215 -10.10 -4.53 6.69
C PRO A 215 -10.53 -5.99 6.94
N VAL A 216 -9.57 -6.92 6.91
CA VAL A 216 -9.76 -8.36 7.08
C VAL A 216 -8.62 -8.94 7.93
N ALA A 217 -8.97 -9.86 8.82
CA ALA A 217 -8.06 -10.76 9.51
C ALA A 217 -8.50 -12.22 9.25
N PHE A 218 -7.72 -13.19 9.71
CA PHE A 218 -7.99 -14.61 9.47
C PHE A 218 -7.97 -15.39 10.78
N SER A 219 -9.02 -16.18 11.03
CA SER A 219 -9.12 -17.04 12.22
C SER A 219 -8.43 -18.40 12.08
N GLN A 220 -7.82 -18.69 10.92
CA GLN A 220 -7.13 -19.95 10.64
C GLN A 220 -5.78 -19.71 9.95
N LYS A 221 -4.83 -20.63 10.17
CA LYS A 221 -3.45 -20.54 9.62
C LYS A 221 -3.41 -20.60 8.09
N GLN A 222 -4.36 -21.30 7.46
CA GLN A 222 -4.46 -21.43 6.00
C GLN A 222 -4.95 -20.14 5.33
N ARG A 223 -5.61 -19.24 6.08
CA ARG A 223 -6.16 -17.96 5.60
C ARG A 223 -7.10 -18.11 4.40
N ASN A 224 -7.89 -19.18 4.40
CA ASN A 224 -8.93 -19.38 3.39
C ASN A 224 -10.03 -18.33 3.54
N ARG A 225 -10.82 -18.12 2.47
CA ARG A 225 -11.89 -17.12 2.45
C ARG A 225 -12.92 -17.32 3.57
N GLU A 226 -13.19 -18.56 3.94
CA GLU A 226 -14.17 -18.92 4.97
C GLU A 226 -13.69 -18.56 6.39
N SER A 227 -12.37 -18.39 6.57
CA SER A 227 -11.75 -17.96 7.82
C SER A 227 -11.58 -16.44 7.94
N ALA A 228 -12.01 -15.69 6.93
CA ALA A 228 -11.92 -14.24 6.92
C ALA A 228 -12.87 -13.65 7.97
N VAL A 229 -12.33 -12.79 8.82
CA VAL A 229 -13.06 -12.04 9.85
C VAL A 229 -12.87 -10.54 9.62
N PRO A 230 -13.88 -9.70 9.89
CA PRO A 230 -13.76 -8.26 9.65
C PRO A 230 -12.73 -7.64 10.61
N CYS A 231 -12.00 -6.65 10.11
CA CYS A 231 -11.12 -5.80 10.91
C CYS A 231 -11.69 -4.38 10.91
N GLN A 232 -12.14 -3.91 12.07
CA GLN A 232 -12.70 -2.57 12.24
C GLN A 232 -11.69 -1.67 12.95
N ALA A 233 -11.47 -0.48 12.40
CA ALA A 233 -10.60 0.54 12.99
C ALA A 233 -11.44 1.66 13.62
N SER A 234 -11.12 2.04 14.85
CA SER A 234 -11.70 3.24 15.46
C SER A 234 -11.11 4.52 14.85
N SER A 235 -11.75 5.65 15.12
CA SER A 235 -11.12 6.95 14.87
C SER A 235 -9.83 7.12 15.69
N LEU A 236 -8.87 7.86 15.14
CA LEU A 236 -7.65 8.21 15.84
C LEU A 236 -7.93 9.34 16.84
N HIS A 237 -7.39 9.20 18.05
CA HIS A 237 -7.50 10.19 19.10
C HIS A 237 -6.12 10.57 19.64
N PRO A 238 -5.90 11.87 19.92
CA PRO A 238 -4.68 12.31 20.59
C PRO A 238 -4.68 11.71 22.00
N THR A 239 -3.60 11.00 22.33
CA THR A 239 -3.44 10.33 23.60
C THR A 239 -2.44 11.10 24.45
N LEU A 240 -2.83 11.46 25.67
CA LEU A 240 -1.90 11.96 26.67
C LEU A 240 -0.92 10.84 27.01
N ALA A 241 0.38 11.13 27.05
CA ALA A 241 1.46 10.16 27.26
C ALA A 241 1.30 9.26 28.50
N TYR A 242 0.49 9.66 29.48
CA TYR A 242 0.19 8.88 30.69
C TYR A 242 -0.78 7.71 30.48
N SER A 243 -1.48 7.65 29.35
CA SER A 243 -2.48 6.59 29.07
C SER A 243 -1.89 5.37 28.36
N LEU A 244 -0.73 5.52 27.71
CA LEU A 244 -0.06 4.45 26.97
C LEU A 244 1.18 3.97 27.74
N PRO A 245 1.54 2.67 27.65
CA PRO A 245 2.80 2.18 28.19
C PRO A 245 3.99 2.94 27.57
N SER A 246 4.89 3.47 28.39
CA SER A 246 6.08 4.18 27.90
C SER A 246 6.96 3.24 27.09
N SER A 247 7.37 3.67 25.89
CA SER A 247 8.34 2.97 25.04
C SER A 247 9.71 3.66 25.13
N PRO A 248 10.71 3.04 25.78
CA PRO A 248 12.06 3.58 25.84
C PRO A 248 12.68 3.83 24.47
N VAL A 249 12.27 3.05 23.47
CA VAL A 249 12.78 3.13 22.09
C VAL A 249 12.25 4.39 21.39
N VAL A 250 10.95 4.67 21.55
CA VAL A 250 10.35 5.89 21.01
C VAL A 250 10.91 7.12 21.74
N GLN A 251 10.99 7.07 23.06
CA GLN A 251 11.58 8.15 23.87
C GLN A 251 13.06 8.37 23.55
N ALA A 252 13.82 7.30 23.26
CA ALA A 252 15.23 7.43 22.90
C ALA A 252 15.47 8.18 21.60
N PHE A 253 14.59 8.00 20.62
CA PHE A 253 14.74 8.65 19.32
C PHE A 253 14.07 10.03 19.28
N PHE A 254 12.85 10.15 19.81
CA PHE A 254 12.02 11.35 19.66
C PHE A 254 11.94 12.23 20.92
N GLY A 255 12.33 11.72 22.09
CA GLY A 255 12.06 12.38 23.37
C GLY A 255 10.57 12.29 23.74
N SER A 256 10.08 13.27 24.51
CA SER A 256 8.65 13.36 24.87
C SER A 256 7.84 13.89 23.69
N GLN A 257 6.89 13.10 23.19
CA GLN A 257 6.05 13.47 22.04
C GLN A 257 4.57 13.20 22.29
N ASN A 258 3.71 13.88 21.52
CA ASN A 258 2.29 13.59 21.44
C ASN A 258 2.05 12.35 20.57
N LEU A 259 1.17 11.47 21.04
CA LEU A 259 0.83 10.22 20.35
C LEU A 259 -0.62 10.28 19.84
N CYS A 260 -0.86 9.56 18.76
CA CYS A 260 -2.18 9.32 18.19
C CYS A 260 -2.47 7.83 18.24
N ALA A 261 -3.56 7.45 18.91
CA ALA A 261 -3.93 6.06 19.11
C ALA A 261 -5.28 5.72 18.48
N PHE A 262 -5.41 4.50 17.99
CA PHE A 262 -6.66 3.91 17.53
C PHE A 262 -6.69 2.41 17.82
N ASN A 263 -7.89 1.86 17.87
CA ASN A 263 -8.13 0.46 18.14
C ASN A 263 -8.51 -0.28 16.86
N LEU A 264 -7.87 -1.41 16.64
CA LEU A 264 -8.26 -2.41 15.67
C LEU A 264 -8.98 -3.53 16.41
N THR A 265 -10.17 -3.91 15.96
CA THR A 265 -10.93 -5.04 16.50
C THR A 265 -11.16 -6.07 15.41
N PHE A 266 -11.08 -7.35 15.77
CA PHE A 266 -11.06 -8.45 14.82
C PHE A 266 -12.18 -9.45 15.12
N GLY A 267 -13.14 -9.54 14.20
CA GLY A 267 -14.29 -10.42 14.34
C GLY A 267 -15.62 -9.68 14.46
N ALA A 268 -16.70 -10.47 14.40
CA ALA A 268 -18.06 -10.03 14.63
C ALA A 268 -18.66 -10.88 15.77
N PRO A 269 -19.81 -10.48 16.36
CA PRO A 269 -20.44 -11.28 17.43
C PRO A 269 -20.86 -12.70 17.01
N THR A 270 -21.02 -12.93 15.70
CA THR A 270 -21.40 -14.21 15.10
C THR A 270 -20.53 -14.50 13.87
N GLY A 271 -20.46 -15.78 13.48
CA GLY A 271 -19.66 -16.23 12.35
C GLY A 271 -18.27 -16.75 12.76
N PRO A 272 -17.31 -16.80 11.83
CA PRO A 272 -15.95 -17.24 12.14
C PRO A 272 -15.28 -16.30 13.14
N GLY A 273 -14.50 -16.86 14.05
CA GLY A 273 -13.85 -16.10 15.11
C GLY A 273 -12.66 -16.81 15.71
N TYR A 274 -11.97 -16.11 16.63
CA TYR A 274 -10.81 -16.68 17.31
C TYR A 274 -11.13 -17.99 18.05
N TRP A 275 -12.34 -18.12 18.57
CA TRP A 275 -12.81 -19.29 19.31
C TRP A 275 -12.82 -20.60 18.50
N ASP A 276 -12.78 -20.55 17.16
CA ASP A 276 -12.84 -21.76 16.33
C ASP A 276 -11.55 -22.59 16.41
N GLN A 277 -10.38 -21.93 16.30
CA GLN A 277 -9.07 -22.59 16.27
C GLN A 277 -8.06 -21.98 17.25
N HIS A 278 -8.48 -21.02 18.08
CA HIS A 278 -7.59 -20.23 18.94
C HIS A 278 -6.46 -19.57 18.14
N TYR A 279 -6.80 -19.10 16.94
CA TYR A 279 -5.86 -18.46 16.04
C TYR A 279 -6.46 -17.18 15.47
N LEU A 280 -5.64 -16.14 15.36
CA LEU A 280 -5.96 -14.92 14.65
C LEU A 280 -4.69 -14.41 13.97
N SER A 281 -4.80 -14.02 12.71
CA SER A 281 -3.72 -13.39 11.95
C SER A 281 -4.22 -12.15 11.24
N TRP A 282 -3.48 -11.05 11.39
CA TRP A 282 -3.71 -9.80 10.68
C TRP A 282 -2.41 -9.27 10.10
N SER A 283 -2.47 -8.50 9.02
CA SER A 283 -1.28 -7.95 8.38
C SER A 283 -1.51 -6.54 7.86
N MET A 284 -0.44 -5.76 7.88
CA MET A 284 -0.39 -4.41 7.33
C MET A 284 0.92 -4.15 6.60
N LEU A 285 0.95 -3.13 5.76
CA LEU A 285 2.15 -2.53 5.20
C LEU A 285 2.47 -1.24 5.94
N LEU A 286 3.76 -1.02 6.13
CA LEU A 286 4.32 0.16 6.74
C LEU A 286 5.47 0.66 5.88
N GLY A 287 5.40 1.89 5.40
CA GLY A 287 6.39 2.41 4.46
C GLY A 287 6.64 3.90 4.56
N MET A 288 7.61 4.37 3.80
CA MET A 288 8.00 5.77 3.71
C MET A 288 8.15 6.16 2.24
N GLY A 289 7.42 7.17 1.79
CA GLY A 289 7.40 7.59 0.38
C GLY A 289 5.97 7.62 -0.14
N PHE A 290 5.74 7.00 -1.29
CA PHE A 290 4.43 6.89 -1.90
C PHE A 290 3.77 5.54 -1.55
N PRO A 291 2.53 5.53 -1.04
CA PRO A 291 1.83 4.30 -0.75
C PRO A 291 1.57 3.51 -2.06
N PRO A 292 1.76 2.17 -2.04
CA PRO A 292 1.38 1.31 -3.16
C PRO A 292 -0.09 1.49 -3.55
N VAL A 293 -0.36 1.49 -4.86
CA VAL A 293 -1.71 1.59 -5.43
C VAL A 293 -1.97 0.35 -6.28
N ASP A 294 -3.09 -0.33 -6.01
CA ASP A 294 -3.51 -1.49 -6.80
C ASP A 294 -3.93 -1.03 -8.22
N ALA A 295 -3.34 -1.64 -9.25
CA ALA A 295 -3.83 -1.56 -10.62
C ALA A 295 -4.81 -2.70 -10.90
N LEU A 296 -5.67 -2.53 -11.91
CA LEU A 296 -6.54 -3.61 -12.39
C LEU A 296 -5.71 -4.79 -12.88
N SER A 297 -6.11 -6.00 -12.47
CA SER A 297 -5.42 -7.21 -12.91
C SER A 297 -5.52 -7.44 -14.42
N PRO A 298 -4.56 -8.19 -14.99
CA PRO A 298 -4.63 -8.60 -16.39
C PRO A 298 -5.92 -9.36 -16.73
N LEU A 299 -6.48 -10.12 -15.78
CA LEU A 299 -7.73 -10.86 -15.98
C LEU A 299 -8.92 -9.90 -16.09
N VAL A 300 -9.06 -8.95 -15.17
CA VAL A 300 -10.14 -7.95 -15.22
C VAL A 300 -10.00 -7.09 -16.48
N LEU A 301 -8.79 -6.66 -16.82
CA LEU A 301 -8.53 -5.94 -18.08
C LEU A 301 -8.92 -6.78 -19.30
N GLY A 302 -8.63 -8.08 -19.30
CA GLY A 302 -9.03 -9.02 -20.35
C GLY A 302 -10.54 -9.15 -20.50
N ILE A 303 -11.26 -9.30 -19.39
CA ILE A 303 -12.74 -9.36 -19.38
C ILE A 303 -13.32 -8.05 -19.92
N MET A 304 -12.82 -6.91 -19.45
CA MET A 304 -13.27 -5.58 -19.91
C MET A 304 -12.99 -5.38 -21.41
N ALA A 305 -11.82 -5.81 -21.89
CA ALA A 305 -11.45 -5.73 -23.30
C ALA A 305 -12.40 -6.56 -24.18
N VAL A 306 -12.76 -7.78 -23.77
CA VAL A 306 -13.69 -8.63 -24.53
C VAL A 306 -15.13 -8.11 -24.44
N ALA A 307 -15.59 -7.75 -23.25
CA ALA A 307 -16.96 -7.33 -22.99
C ALA A 307 -17.31 -5.99 -23.64
N LEU A 308 -16.37 -5.04 -23.66
CA LEU A 308 -16.57 -3.73 -24.30
C LEU A 308 -16.10 -3.72 -25.76
N GLY A 309 -15.04 -4.47 -26.08
CA GLY A 309 -14.48 -4.54 -27.42
C GLY A 309 -15.39 -5.23 -28.42
N THR A 310 -16.07 -6.32 -28.01
CA THR A 310 -16.94 -7.07 -28.93
C THR A 310 -18.13 -6.24 -29.42
N PRO A 311 -18.93 -5.58 -28.54
CA PRO A 311 -19.99 -4.68 -28.99
C PRO A 311 -19.46 -3.49 -29.79
N GLY A 312 -18.32 -2.91 -29.40
CA GLY A 312 -17.71 -1.80 -30.12
C GLY A 312 -17.33 -2.16 -31.56
N LEU A 313 -16.71 -3.32 -31.76
CA LEU A 313 -16.37 -3.83 -33.09
C LEU A 313 -17.62 -4.16 -33.92
N MET A 314 -18.66 -4.72 -33.31
CA MET A 314 -19.93 -4.97 -34.00
C MET A 314 -20.61 -3.68 -34.47
N LEU A 315 -20.61 -2.64 -33.63
CA LEU A 315 -21.17 -1.33 -34.00
C LEU A 315 -20.37 -0.66 -35.11
N LEU A 316 -19.04 -0.70 -35.05
CA LEU A 316 -18.17 -0.15 -36.09
C LEU A 316 -18.32 -0.91 -37.41
N GLY A 317 -18.31 -2.25 -37.36
CA GLY A 317 -18.50 -3.10 -38.53
C GLY A 317 -19.88 -2.90 -39.16
N GLY A 318 -20.93 -2.87 -38.33
CA GLY A 318 -22.30 -2.58 -38.78
C GLY A 318 -22.45 -1.17 -39.37
N GLY A 319 -21.86 -0.16 -38.74
CA GLY A 319 -21.84 1.22 -39.24
C GLY A 319 -21.12 1.34 -40.58
N LEU A 320 -19.94 0.71 -40.71
CA LEU A 320 -19.19 0.68 -41.97
C LEU A 320 -19.96 -0.03 -43.07
N PHE A 321 -20.60 -1.16 -42.75
CA PHE A 321 -21.44 -1.89 -43.69
C PHE A 321 -22.59 -1.03 -44.22
N LEU A 322 -23.29 -0.32 -43.34
CA LEU A 322 -24.38 0.59 -43.73
C LEU A 322 -23.89 1.74 -44.62
N LEU A 323 -22.74 2.34 -44.28
CA LEU A 323 -22.13 3.42 -45.09
C LEU A 323 -21.71 2.95 -46.48
N LEU A 324 -21.14 1.75 -46.59
CA LEU A 324 -20.75 1.16 -47.87
C LEU A 324 -21.96 0.77 -48.72
N ARG A 325 -23.01 0.21 -48.10
CA ARG A 325 -24.25 -0.16 -48.80
C ARG A 325 -25.00 1.05 -49.34
N HIS A 326 -25.00 2.18 -48.62
CA HIS A 326 -25.61 3.42 -49.11
C HIS A 326 -24.93 3.95 -50.40
N LYS A 327 -23.61 3.78 -50.54
CA LYS A 327 -22.90 4.18 -51.77
C LYS A 327 -23.28 3.33 -53.00
N GLN A 328 -23.57 2.04 -52.82
CA GLN A 328 -23.96 1.16 -53.94
C GLN A 328 -25.37 1.46 -54.50
N TYR A 329 -26.29 1.98 -53.68
CA TYR A 329 -27.64 2.34 -54.14
C TYR A 329 -27.72 3.73 -54.80
N SER A 330 -26.65 4.53 -54.77
CA SER A 330 -26.58 5.86 -55.38
C SER A 330 -26.05 5.86 -56.82
N GLU A 331 -26.00 4.70 -57.49
CA GLU A 331 -25.98 4.64 -58.96
C GLU A 331 -27.42 4.78 -59.47
N TYR A 332 -27.95 6.01 -59.41
CA TYR A 332 -29.20 6.33 -60.07
C TYR A 332 -28.95 6.37 -61.58
N GLN A 333 -29.44 5.38 -62.33
CA GLN A 333 -29.51 5.46 -63.78
C GLN A 333 -30.34 6.69 -64.15
N SER A 334 -29.73 7.67 -64.82
CA SER A 334 -30.47 8.77 -65.43
C SER A 334 -31.40 8.18 -66.49
N ILE A 335 -32.71 8.27 -66.24
CA ILE A 335 -33.71 8.02 -67.27
C ILE A 335 -33.53 9.13 -68.31
N ASN A 336 -33.29 8.72 -69.56
CA ASN A 336 -33.21 9.56 -70.76
C ASN A 336 -34.29 10.63 -70.82
#